data_AF-A0A496U1Q3-F1
#
_entry.id   AF-A0A496U1Q3-F1
#
_cell.length_a   1.000
_cell.length_b   1.000
_cell.length_c   1.000
_cell.angle_alpha   90.00
_cell.angle_beta   90.00
_cell.angle_gamma   90.00
#
_symmetry.space_group_name_H-M   'P 1'
#
loop_
_entity.id
_entity.type
_entity.pdbx_description
1 polymer ?
#
loop_
_entity_poly.entity_id
_entity_poly.type
_entity_poly.pdbx_seq_one_letter_code
_entity_poly.pdbx_strand_id
1 'polypeptide(L)' 'APSARIDYVAIVDAYQLRELLKLEGEVLIALAVWIGNTRLIDNLIITVS' A
#
# COMPACT_ATOMS: atom_id res chain seq x y z
N ALA A 1 -13.48 13.36 -13.99
CA ALA A 1 -12.66 12.18 -13.65
C ALA A 1 -13.49 11.23 -12.80
N PRO A 2 -13.31 9.90 -12.88
CA PRO A 2 -14.02 8.98 -11.99
C PRO A 2 -13.62 9.26 -10.53
N SER A 3 -14.56 9.17 -9.59
CA SER A 3 -14.29 9.34 -8.17
C SER A 3 -13.43 8.19 -7.66
N ALA A 4 -12.32 8.50 -7.01
CA ALA A 4 -11.49 7.51 -6.33
C ALA A 4 -11.85 7.47 -4.85
N ARG A 5 -12.18 6.27 -4.33
CA ARG A 5 -12.44 6.05 -2.90
C ARG A 5 -11.46 5.00 -2.38
N ILE A 6 -10.55 5.43 -1.52
CA ILE A 6 -9.58 4.53 -0.88
C ILE A 6 -10.33 3.52 -0.01
N ASP A 7 -9.99 2.24 -0.20
CA ASP A 7 -10.43 1.13 0.66
C ASP A 7 -9.44 1.00 1.82
N TYR A 8 -8.15 0.82 1.51
CA TYR A 8 -7.07 0.93 2.50
C TYR A 8 -5.74 1.36 1.88
N VAL A 9 -4.87 1.87 2.74
CA VAL A 9 -3.43 1.98 2.51
C VAL A 9 -2.73 1.32 3.69
N ALA A 10 -1.77 0.45 3.42
CA ALA A 10 -0.94 -0.20 4.44
C ALA A 10 0.54 -0.02 4.08
N ILE A 11 1.36 0.22 5.09
CA ILE A 11 2.82 0.30 4.97
C ILE A 11 3.39 -0.74 5.93
N VAL A 12 4.01 -1.78 5.38
CA VAL A 12 4.42 -2.98 6.11
C VAL A 12 5.80 -3.45 5.66
N ASP A 13 6.42 -4.32 6.45
CA ASP A 13 7.61 -5.06 6.01
C ASP A 13 7.34 -5.75 4.66
N ALA A 14 8.27 -5.60 3.70
CA ALA A 14 8.00 -5.99 2.33
C ALA A 14 7.82 -7.50 2.10
N TYR A 15 8.31 -8.33 3.01
CA TYR A 15 8.32 -9.78 2.85
C TYR A 15 7.42 -10.49 3.86
N GLN A 16 7.40 -10.01 5.11
CA GLN A 16 6.65 -10.58 6.22
C GLN A 16 5.26 -9.94 6.37
N LEU A 17 5.00 -8.80 5.73
CA LEU A 17 3.75 -8.04 5.82
C LEU A 17 3.35 -7.65 7.26
N ARG A 18 4.36 -7.50 8.13
CA ARG A 18 4.18 -7.10 9.53
C ARG A 18 4.21 -5.59 9.66
N GLU A 19 3.55 -5.09 10.70
CA GLU A 19 3.67 -3.69 11.08
C GLU A 19 5.13 -3.32 11.37
N LEU A 20 5.49 -2.12 10.91
CA LEU A 20 6.82 -1.55 11.11
C LEU A 20 6.77 -0.56 12.28
N LEU A 21 7.66 -0.73 13.25
CA LEU A 21 7.86 0.29 14.30
C LEU A 21 8.61 1.52 13.78
N LYS A 22 9.42 1.33 12.73
CA LYS A 22 10.18 2.36 12.02
C LYS A 22 10.25 1.96 10.55
N LEU A 23 10.11 2.92 9.65
CA LEU A 23 10.32 2.70 8.22
C LEU A 23 11.82 2.65 7.93
N GLU A 24 12.35 1.46 7.71
CA GLU A 24 13.76 1.20 7.45
C GLU A 24 13.90 -0.10 6.64
N GLY A 25 14.86 -0.17 5.72
CA GLY A 25 15.03 -1.29 4.82
C GLY A 25 13.98 -1.33 3.72
N GLU A 26 13.60 -2.52 3.28
CA GLU A 26 12.60 -2.71 2.23
C GLU A 26 11.18 -2.71 2.81
N VAL A 27 10.37 -1.78 2.34
CA VAL A 27 9.01 -1.52 2.82
C VAL A 27 8.03 -1.67 1.66
N LEU A 28 6.91 -2.36 1.89
CA LEU A 28 5.81 -2.46 0.93
C LEU A 28 4.72 -1.47 1.29
N ILE A 29 4.35 -0.63 0.33
CA ILE A 29 3.14 0.19 0.36
C ILE A 29 2.07 -0.57 -0.43
N ALA A 30 1.01 -1.00 0.24
CA ALA A 30 -0.13 -1.66 -0.39
C ALA A 30 -1.34 -0.72 -0.44
N LEU A 31 -1.98 -0.61 -1.60
CA LEU A 31 -3.15 0.21 -1.84
C LEU A 31 -4.30 -0.65 -2.37
N ALA A 32 -5.49 -0.46 -1.82
CA ALA A 32 -6.73 -0.83 -2.47
C ALA A 32 -7.62 0.40 -2.66
N VAL A 33 -8.17 0.58 -3.86
CA VAL A 33 -8.97 1.74 -4.23
C VAL A 33 -10.15 1.34 -5.10
N TRP A 34 -11.30 1.97 -4.88
CA TRP A 34 -12.47 1.88 -5.75
C TRP A 34 -12.43 3.01 -6.78
N ILE A 35 -12.48 2.66 -8.06
CA ILE A 35 -12.68 3.59 -9.19
C ILE A 35 -14.06 3.30 -9.79
N GLY A 36 -15.03 4.15 -9.47
CA GLY A 36 -16.44 3.83 -9.71
C GLY A 36 -16.86 2.56 -8.97
N ASN A 37 -17.27 1.52 -9.71
CA ASN A 37 -17.66 0.22 -9.16
C ASN A 37 -16.54 -0.83 -9.22
N THR A 38 -15.37 -0.49 -9.77
CA THR A 38 -14.25 -1.42 -9.92
C THR A 38 -13.27 -1.24 -8.78
N ARG A 39 -12.93 -2.34 -8.10
CA ARG A 39 -11.88 -2.35 -7.07
C ARG A 39 -10.54 -2.71 -7.70
N LEU A 40 -9.57 -1.82 -7.56
CA LEU A 40 -8.19 -2.01 -8.01
C LEU A 40 -7.29 -2.17 -6.80
N ILE A 41 -6.24 -2.99 -6.96
CA ILE A 41 -5.14 -3.09 -6.01
C ILE A 41 -3.84 -2.72 -6.72
N ASP A 42 -2.93 -2.14 -5.97
CA ASP A 42 -1.55 -1.95 -6.39
C ASP A 42 -0.64 -2.02 -5.18
N ASN A 43 0.63 -2.29 -5.40
CA ASN A 43 1.64 -2.25 -4.37
C ASN A 43 2.99 -1.78 -4.91
N LEU A 44 3.78 -1.14 -4.05
CA LEU A 44 5.09 -0.63 -4.39
C LEU A 44 6.06 -0.97 -3.25
N ILE A 45 7.17 -1.64 -3.59
CA ILE A 45 8.31 -1.81 -2.68
C ILE A 45 9.24 -0.62 -2.83
N ILE A 46 9.62 -0.02 -1.70
CA ILE A 46 10.62 1.05 -1.62
C ILE A 46 11.70 0.69 -0.61
N THR A 47 12.92 1.19 -0.81
CA THR A 47 14.00 1.08 0.16
C THR A 47 14.12 2.39 0.93
N VAL A 48 14.05 2.33 2.25
CA VAL A 48 14.22 3.47 3.16
C VAL A 48 15.52 3.29 3.93
N SER A 49 16.45 4.25 3.81
CA SER A 49 17.76 4.25 4.49
C SER A 49 17.78 5.18 5.69
#